data_AF-A0A8K0KTI8-F1
#
_entry.id   AF-A0A8K0KTI8-F1
#
_cell.length_a   1.000
_cell.length_b   1.000
_cell.length_c   1.000
_cell.angle_alpha   90.00
_cell.angle_beta   90.00
_cell.angle_gamma   90.00
#
_symmetry.space_group_name_H-M   'P 1'
#
loop_
_entity.id
_entity.type
_entity.pdbx_description
1 polymer ?
#
loop_
_entity_poly.entity_id
_entity_poly.type
_entity_poly.pdbx_seq_one_letter_code
_entity_poly.pdbx_strand_id
1 'polypeptide(L)'
;MLVRETIFEGPVNTSSSPGAKDIFQHIPVLCIIQQACGECWKIQDAHHICSSCGVRQQCFDGSDPVADFFQYLRLPRQNFKHIICIAHNLKGYDGQFVLRHMVCDLKLTPSVLMTGTKMMMLEWESITFKDSLNFLPMSLEKLPKALNAGPGLKKGYFPHFFNSMKNCGYVGALPERKFYGYERMGANEKKSFDEWCDSRKDQPFDLEMEMKEYCENDVTVLRCVCTAFCTLFEKLTNVHPFEESTTIAGSCLRAFKRNFLKKDQIGVIPAGGYRWRDLQSHDAVMWLLGEERRRGIVIKHAGNGSEVRVMGKKVDGFHEAMEGEDAGKSTIFLILWLFLPWLLEVLP
;
A
#
# COMPACT_ATOMS: atom_id res chain seq x y z
N MET A 1 -3.00 -3.85 -17.49
CA MET A 1 -3.90 -4.10 -16.35
C MET A 1 -4.18 -5.58 -16.29
N LEU A 2 -4.24 -6.13 -15.09
CA LEU A 2 -4.19 -7.56 -14.82
C LEU A 2 -5.43 -7.97 -14.01
N VAL A 3 -6.14 -8.98 -14.50
CA VAL A 3 -7.16 -9.73 -13.76
C VAL A 3 -6.89 -11.21 -13.99
N ARG A 4 -7.10 -12.01 -12.94
CA ARG A 4 -6.71 -13.42 -12.91
C ARG A 4 -7.74 -14.19 -12.12
N GLU A 5 -8.10 -15.36 -12.61
CA GLU A 5 -8.99 -16.28 -11.92
C GLU A 5 -8.21 -17.51 -11.42
N THR A 6 -8.73 -18.08 -10.34
CA THR A 6 -8.13 -19.23 -9.66
C THR A 6 -9.18 -20.27 -9.36
N ILE A 7 -8.79 -21.53 -9.37
CA ILE A 7 -9.60 -22.63 -8.83
C ILE A 7 -9.18 -22.98 -7.40
N PHE A 8 -10.10 -23.61 -6.67
CA PHE A 8 -9.81 -24.23 -5.38
C PHE A 8 -9.30 -25.66 -5.56
N GLU A 9 -8.13 -25.95 -5.02
CA GLU A 9 -7.64 -27.30 -4.79
C GLU A 9 -7.89 -27.72 -3.32
N GLY A 10 -8.25 -28.99 -3.11
CA GLY A 10 -8.67 -29.56 -1.83
C GLY A 10 -7.61 -29.46 -0.70
N PRO A 11 -7.88 -30.05 0.47
CA PRO A 11 -7.02 -29.89 1.64
C PRO A 11 -5.59 -30.31 1.34
N VAL A 12 -4.68 -29.33 1.35
CA VAL A 12 -3.25 -29.58 1.21
C VAL A 12 -2.78 -30.20 2.52
N ASN A 13 -2.30 -31.45 2.48
CA ASN A 13 -1.62 -32.09 3.60
C ASN A 13 -0.29 -31.36 3.86
N THR A 14 -0.34 -30.25 4.58
CA THR A 14 0.86 -29.62 5.12
C THR A 14 1.25 -30.39 6.37
N SER A 15 2.32 -31.17 6.27
CA SER A 15 2.82 -32.07 7.33
C SER A 15 3.40 -31.33 8.56
N SER A 16 2.93 -30.13 8.89
CA SER A 16 3.59 -29.26 9.89
C SER A 16 2.67 -28.41 10.77
N SER A 17 1.35 -28.60 10.76
CA SER A 17 0.43 -27.84 11.63
C SER A 17 -0.65 -28.72 12.26
N PRO A 18 -0.55 -29.09 13.54
CA PRO A 18 -1.62 -29.82 14.23
C PRO A 18 -2.79 -28.85 14.48
N GLY A 19 -3.80 -28.88 13.59
CA GLY A 19 -5.02 -28.07 13.72
C GLY A 19 -5.70 -27.67 12.40
N ALA A 20 -5.04 -27.88 11.25
CA ALA A 20 -5.54 -27.45 9.95
C ALA A 20 -6.38 -28.52 9.24
N LYS A 21 -7.65 -28.67 9.61
CA LYS A 21 -8.63 -29.33 8.73
C LYS A 21 -9.19 -28.25 7.78
N ASP A 22 -9.18 -28.53 6.48
CA ASP A 22 -9.73 -27.71 5.39
C ASP A 22 -8.91 -26.48 4.92
N ILE A 23 -7.58 -26.62 4.73
CA ILE A 23 -6.79 -25.60 3.99
C ILE A 23 -6.96 -25.79 2.49
N PHE A 24 -7.70 -24.88 1.86
CA PHE A 24 -7.78 -24.80 0.40
C PHE A 24 -6.63 -23.98 -0.17
N GLN A 25 -6.03 -24.48 -1.24
CA GLN A 25 -5.04 -23.73 -2.02
C GLN A 25 -5.70 -23.16 -3.27
N HIS A 26 -5.45 -21.88 -3.52
CA HIS A 26 -5.82 -21.24 -4.78
C HIS A 26 -4.75 -21.54 -5.84
N ILE A 27 -5.18 -22.01 -7.01
CA ILE A 27 -4.31 -22.23 -8.17
C ILE A 27 -4.73 -21.31 -9.31
N PRO A 28 -3.82 -20.48 -9.86
CA PRO A 28 -4.10 -19.68 -11.05
C PRO A 28 -4.38 -20.58 -12.25
N VAL A 29 -5.50 -20.35 -12.95
CA VAL A 29 -5.87 -21.08 -14.17
C VAL A 29 -6.01 -20.19 -15.39
N LEU A 30 -6.19 -18.89 -15.17
CA LEU A 30 -6.37 -17.93 -16.24
C LEU A 30 -5.80 -16.59 -15.82
N CYS A 31 -5.00 -16.00 -16.68
CA CYS A 31 -4.47 -14.66 -16.54
C CYS A 31 -4.79 -13.87 -17.81
N ILE A 32 -5.57 -12.80 -17.68
CA ILE A 32 -5.89 -11.92 -18.80
C ILE A 32 -5.33 -10.53 -18.50
N ILE A 33 -4.65 -9.98 -19.49
CA ILE A 33 -4.13 -8.62 -19.44
C ILE A 33 -4.62 -7.79 -20.61
N GLN A 34 -4.83 -6.50 -20.37
CA GLN A 34 -4.92 -5.49 -21.41
C GLN A 34 -3.80 -4.46 -21.21
N GLN A 35 -2.95 -4.32 -22.20
CA GLN A 35 -1.86 -3.36 -22.23
C GLN A 35 -2.24 -2.08 -22.97
N ALA A 36 -1.60 -0.98 -22.59
CA ALA A 36 -1.80 0.31 -23.22
C ALA A 36 -0.52 1.15 -23.06
N CYS A 37 -0.16 1.91 -24.09
CA CYS A 37 0.92 2.89 -24.05
C CYS A 37 0.35 4.32 -24.12
N GLY A 38 1.20 5.34 -23.96
CA GLY A 38 0.79 6.75 -24.01
C GLY A 38 0.04 7.16 -25.30
N GLU A 39 0.27 6.47 -26.42
CA GLU A 39 -0.42 6.73 -27.69
C GLU A 39 -1.82 6.09 -27.74
N CYS A 40 -1.95 4.83 -27.31
CA CYS A 40 -3.19 4.07 -27.42
C CYS A 40 -4.04 4.06 -26.14
N TRP A 41 -3.59 4.72 -25.08
CA TRP A 41 -4.25 4.73 -23.76
C TRP A 41 -5.69 5.24 -23.80
N LYS A 42 -5.98 6.18 -24.70
CA LYS A 42 -7.32 6.79 -24.86
C LYS A 42 -8.26 5.96 -25.74
N ILE A 43 -7.75 4.95 -26.43
CA ILE A 43 -8.55 4.11 -27.33
C ILE A 43 -9.36 3.12 -26.49
N GLN A 44 -10.68 3.18 -26.62
CA GLN A 44 -11.60 2.34 -25.84
C GLN A 44 -11.74 0.91 -26.39
N ASP A 45 -11.38 0.66 -27.63
CA ASP A 45 -11.48 -0.69 -28.20
C ASP A 45 -10.50 -1.67 -27.54
N ALA A 46 -11.06 -2.78 -27.04
CA ALA A 46 -10.33 -3.88 -26.40
C ALA A 46 -9.48 -4.68 -27.40
N HIS A 47 -9.88 -4.72 -28.68
CA HIS A 47 -9.20 -5.47 -29.74
C HIS A 47 -8.20 -4.63 -30.54
N HIS A 48 -7.96 -3.39 -30.11
CA HIS A 48 -7.05 -2.49 -30.78
C HIS A 48 -5.63 -3.07 -30.86
N ILE A 49 -5.05 -3.01 -32.05
CA ILE A 49 -3.64 -3.35 -32.31
C ILE A 49 -2.86 -2.05 -32.44
N CYS A 50 -1.97 -1.80 -31.49
CA CYS A 50 -1.14 -0.61 -31.47
C CYS A 50 0.17 -0.86 -32.23
N SER A 51 0.63 0.10 -33.02
CA SER A 51 1.95 0.04 -33.68
C SER A 51 3.11 -0.08 -32.69
N SER A 52 2.96 0.51 -31.49
CA SER A 52 4.03 0.61 -30.50
C SER A 52 4.02 -0.53 -29.48
N CYS A 53 2.86 -0.91 -28.94
CA CYS A 53 2.76 -2.01 -27.97
C CYS A 53 2.19 -3.32 -28.53
N GLY A 54 1.67 -3.34 -29.76
CA GLY A 54 1.08 -4.54 -30.37
C GLY A 54 -0.36 -4.80 -29.92
N VAL A 55 -0.74 -6.08 -29.88
CA VAL A 55 -2.09 -6.54 -29.54
C VAL A 55 -2.43 -6.17 -28.10
N ARG A 56 -3.54 -5.46 -27.88
CA ARG A 56 -3.93 -4.96 -26.56
C ARG A 56 -4.18 -6.06 -25.54
N GLN A 57 -4.96 -7.08 -25.88
CA GLN A 57 -5.33 -8.16 -24.97
C GLN A 57 -4.37 -9.34 -25.12
N GLN A 58 -3.91 -9.90 -24.01
CA GLN A 58 -3.22 -11.18 -23.97
C GLN A 58 -3.95 -12.08 -22.97
N CYS A 59 -4.12 -13.34 -23.36
CA CYS A 59 -4.75 -14.38 -22.54
C CYS A 59 -3.71 -15.48 -22.31
N PHE A 60 -3.50 -15.84 -21.05
CA PHE A 60 -2.65 -16.93 -20.64
C PHE A 60 -3.52 -17.96 -19.92
N ASP A 61 -3.81 -19.06 -20.61
CA ASP A 61 -4.64 -20.18 -20.17
C ASP A 61 -3.88 -21.52 -20.27
N GLY A 62 -2.55 -21.45 -20.30
CA GLY A 62 -1.65 -22.60 -20.30
C GLY A 62 -1.57 -23.30 -18.94
N SER A 63 -0.62 -24.23 -18.82
CA SER A 63 -0.41 -25.02 -17.59
C SER A 63 0.07 -24.18 -16.39
N ASP A 64 0.78 -23.07 -16.66
CA ASP A 64 1.16 -22.09 -15.65
C ASP A 64 0.95 -20.66 -16.19
N PRO A 65 -0.27 -20.10 -16.03
CA PRO A 65 -0.60 -18.76 -16.49
C PRO A 65 0.27 -17.66 -15.88
N VAL A 66 0.84 -17.89 -14.70
CA VAL A 66 1.69 -16.90 -14.04
C VAL A 66 3.07 -16.91 -14.69
N ALA A 67 3.65 -18.09 -14.93
CA ALA A 67 4.91 -18.21 -15.66
C ALA A 67 4.82 -17.62 -17.07
N ASP A 68 3.76 -17.94 -17.81
CA ASP A 68 3.52 -17.41 -19.17
C ASP A 68 3.41 -15.88 -19.17
N PHE A 69 2.70 -15.33 -18.18
CA PHE A 69 2.61 -13.89 -17.98
C PHE A 69 3.99 -13.25 -17.69
N PHE A 70 4.82 -13.86 -16.84
CA PHE A 70 6.16 -13.35 -16.56
C PHE A 70 7.11 -13.47 -17.75
N GLN A 71 7.00 -14.54 -18.54
CA GLN A 71 7.73 -14.67 -19.80
C GLN A 71 7.36 -13.54 -20.76
N TYR A 72 6.06 -13.23 -20.88
CA TYR A 72 5.58 -12.10 -21.67
C TYR A 72 6.08 -10.74 -21.14
N LEU A 73 6.10 -10.54 -19.83
CA LEU A 73 6.61 -9.30 -19.23
C LEU A 73 8.10 -9.10 -19.52
N ARG A 74 8.90 -10.16 -19.60
CA ARG A 74 10.34 -10.11 -19.88
C ARG A 74 10.69 -9.91 -21.35
N LEU A 75 9.71 -9.97 -22.26
CA LEU A 75 9.97 -9.71 -23.67
C LEU A 75 10.57 -8.31 -23.86
N PRO A 76 11.68 -8.18 -24.62
CA PRO A 76 12.33 -6.90 -24.84
C PRO A 76 11.39 -5.95 -25.59
N ARG A 77 11.24 -4.74 -25.05
CA ARG A 77 10.38 -3.70 -25.61
C ARG A 77 11.25 -2.50 -26.01
N GLN A 78 11.51 -2.34 -27.30
CA GLN A 78 12.40 -1.29 -27.81
C GLN A 78 11.91 0.13 -27.47
N ASN A 79 10.59 0.33 -27.41
CA ASN A 79 9.97 1.64 -27.25
C ASN A 79 9.58 1.98 -25.80
N PHE A 80 9.76 1.06 -24.84
CA PHE A 80 9.26 1.22 -23.48
C PHE A 80 10.36 1.03 -22.44
N LYS A 81 10.61 2.08 -21.65
CA LYS A 81 11.62 2.06 -20.57
C LYS A 81 11.09 1.48 -19.26
N HIS A 82 9.77 1.52 -19.06
CA HIS A 82 9.14 1.12 -17.80
C HIS A 82 7.74 0.56 -18.06
N ILE A 83 7.35 -0.46 -17.30
CA ILE A 83 6.06 -1.14 -17.40
C ILE A 83 5.36 -1.07 -16.06
N ILE A 84 4.12 -0.56 -16.06
CA ILE A 84 3.29 -0.47 -14.87
C ILE A 84 2.15 -1.47 -14.97
N CYS A 85 2.23 -2.52 -14.17
CA CYS A 85 1.18 -3.51 -14.01
C CYS A 85 0.20 -3.03 -12.93
N ILE A 86 -1.08 -2.93 -13.28
CA ILE A 86 -2.14 -2.51 -12.36
C ILE A 86 -3.11 -3.66 -12.19
N ALA A 87 -3.33 -4.10 -10.95
CA ALA A 87 -4.37 -5.05 -10.57
C ALA A 87 -5.29 -4.42 -9.52
N HIS A 88 -6.56 -4.81 -9.50
CA HIS A 88 -7.52 -4.33 -8.52
C HIS A 88 -7.51 -5.23 -7.29
N ASN A 89 -7.10 -4.69 -6.13
CA ASN A 89 -6.84 -5.44 -4.91
C ASN A 89 -5.60 -6.35 -4.96
N LEU A 90 -4.55 -5.89 -5.65
CA LEU A 90 -3.25 -6.58 -5.71
C LEU A 90 -2.77 -7.00 -4.30
N LYS A 91 -2.86 -6.09 -3.32
CA LYS A 91 -2.34 -6.31 -1.96
C LYS A 91 -3.10 -7.35 -1.16
N GLY A 92 -4.33 -7.66 -1.57
CA GLY A 92 -5.21 -8.61 -0.91
C GLY A 92 -5.29 -9.95 -1.63
N TYR A 93 -4.85 -10.03 -2.90
CA TYR A 93 -5.05 -11.23 -3.69
C TYR A 93 -3.90 -11.54 -4.66
N ASP A 94 -3.83 -10.88 -5.82
CA ASP A 94 -2.92 -11.27 -6.91
C ASP A 94 -1.44 -11.13 -6.57
N GLY A 95 -1.11 -10.15 -5.72
CA GLY A 95 0.26 -9.84 -5.35
C GLY A 95 1.00 -11.04 -4.75
N GLN A 96 0.33 -11.90 -3.98
CA GLN A 96 0.99 -13.05 -3.36
C GLN A 96 1.50 -14.07 -4.40
N PHE A 97 0.81 -14.21 -5.52
CA PHE A 97 1.20 -15.12 -6.59
C PHE A 97 2.34 -14.55 -7.43
N VAL A 98 2.25 -13.24 -7.72
CA VAL A 98 3.34 -12.49 -8.36
C VAL A 98 4.62 -12.59 -7.52
N LEU A 99 4.53 -12.30 -6.22
CA LEU A 99 5.68 -12.38 -5.32
C LEU A 99 6.23 -13.81 -5.18
N ARG A 100 5.34 -14.80 -5.00
CA ARG A 100 5.74 -16.21 -4.91
C ARG A 100 6.49 -16.64 -6.17
N HIS A 101 5.97 -16.34 -7.36
CA HIS A 101 6.62 -16.73 -8.60
C HIS A 101 7.99 -16.04 -8.76
N MET A 102 8.07 -14.75 -8.45
CA MET A 102 9.34 -14.01 -8.51
C MET A 102 10.41 -14.60 -7.56
N VAL A 103 10.05 -14.87 -6.31
CA VAL A 103 11.01 -15.29 -5.28
C VAL A 103 11.28 -16.79 -5.32
N CYS A 104 10.24 -17.61 -5.38
CA CYS A 104 10.35 -19.06 -5.29
C CYS A 104 10.79 -19.68 -6.61
N ASP A 105 10.23 -19.24 -7.73
CA ASP A 105 10.42 -19.91 -9.02
C ASP A 105 11.56 -19.25 -9.80
N LEU A 106 11.56 -17.92 -9.85
CA LEU A 106 12.53 -17.14 -10.62
C LEU A 106 13.77 -16.69 -9.83
N LYS A 107 13.79 -16.90 -8.51
CA LYS A 107 14.88 -16.50 -7.58
C LYS A 107 15.25 -15.00 -7.67
N LEU A 108 14.27 -14.16 -7.96
CA LEU A 108 14.41 -12.70 -8.01
C LEU A 108 14.25 -12.06 -6.63
N THR A 109 14.84 -10.88 -6.46
CA THR A 109 14.73 -10.06 -5.25
C THR A 109 14.01 -8.74 -5.57
N PRO A 110 12.67 -8.73 -5.66
CA PRO A 110 11.93 -7.49 -5.88
C PRO A 110 12.01 -6.55 -4.68
N SER A 111 12.01 -5.25 -4.94
CA SER A 111 11.72 -4.23 -3.93
C SER A 111 10.23 -4.27 -3.60
N VAL A 112 9.91 -4.25 -2.30
CA VAL A 112 8.53 -4.40 -1.81
C VAL A 112 8.18 -3.20 -0.94
N LEU A 113 7.07 -2.52 -1.28
CA LEU A 113 6.49 -1.49 -0.42
C LEU A 113 5.30 -2.05 0.35
N MET A 114 5.39 -2.05 1.68
CA MET A 114 4.39 -2.62 2.58
C MET A 114 3.63 -1.53 3.34
N THR A 115 2.36 -1.80 3.65
CA THR A 115 1.58 -1.08 4.67
C THR A 115 1.08 -2.11 5.68
N GLY A 116 1.73 -2.18 6.84
CA GLY A 116 1.53 -3.29 7.78
C GLY A 116 1.89 -4.61 7.12
N THR A 117 0.96 -5.57 7.11
CA THR A 117 1.13 -6.89 6.47
C THR A 117 0.74 -6.92 4.98
N LYS A 118 0.22 -5.81 4.43
CA LYS A 118 -0.28 -5.77 3.05
C LYS A 118 0.75 -5.16 2.10
N MET A 119 0.94 -5.82 0.97
CA MET A 119 1.91 -5.42 -0.05
C MET A 119 1.31 -4.44 -1.05
N MET A 120 1.69 -3.18 -0.97
CA MET A 120 1.10 -2.08 -1.74
C MET A 120 1.65 -1.98 -3.16
N MET A 121 2.93 -2.30 -3.31
CA MET A 121 3.65 -2.24 -4.59
C MET A 121 4.83 -3.22 -4.58
N LEU A 122 5.09 -3.80 -5.75
CA LEU A 122 6.29 -4.56 -6.05
C LEU A 122 7.02 -3.91 -7.21
N GLU A 123 8.33 -3.85 -7.12
CA GLU A 123 9.18 -3.31 -8.17
C GLU A 123 10.35 -4.25 -8.42
N TRP A 124 10.58 -4.57 -9.68
CA TRP A 124 11.72 -5.34 -10.13
C TRP A 124 12.18 -4.82 -11.48
N GLU A 125 13.43 -4.35 -11.53
CA GLU A 125 14.01 -3.68 -12.70
C GLU A 125 13.12 -2.54 -13.22
N SER A 126 12.60 -2.65 -14.44
CA SER A 126 11.73 -1.67 -15.09
C SER A 126 10.24 -2.01 -14.97
N ILE A 127 9.88 -2.97 -14.11
CA ILE A 127 8.50 -3.43 -13.95
C ILE A 127 8.01 -3.09 -12.54
N THR A 128 6.89 -2.37 -12.48
CA THR A 128 6.22 -2.05 -11.21
C THR A 128 4.81 -2.60 -11.20
N PHE A 129 4.46 -3.35 -10.15
CA PHE A 129 3.09 -3.77 -9.86
C PHE A 129 2.47 -2.85 -8.82
N LYS A 130 1.29 -2.28 -9.12
CA LYS A 130 0.57 -1.37 -8.23
C LYS A 130 -0.86 -1.86 -8.01
N ASP A 131 -1.36 -1.65 -6.80
CA ASP A 131 -2.76 -1.89 -6.46
C ASP A 131 -3.61 -0.67 -6.82
N SER A 132 -4.61 -0.84 -7.69
CA SER A 132 -5.54 0.24 -8.03
C SER A 132 -6.41 0.66 -6.84
N LEU A 133 -6.64 -0.19 -5.83
CA LEU A 133 -7.38 0.19 -4.62
C LEU A 133 -6.68 1.29 -3.80
N ASN A 134 -5.37 1.48 -3.99
CA ASN A 134 -4.64 2.57 -3.33
C ASN A 134 -4.99 3.94 -3.95
N PHE A 135 -5.60 3.94 -5.13
CA PHE A 135 -6.08 5.12 -5.84
C PHE A 135 -7.60 5.23 -5.81
N LEU A 136 -8.27 4.10 -5.93
CA LEU A 136 -9.70 3.95 -6.17
C LEU A 136 -10.31 3.01 -5.11
N PRO A 137 -10.58 3.49 -3.88
CA PRO A 137 -10.92 2.64 -2.73
C PRO A 137 -12.40 2.19 -2.74
N MET A 138 -12.84 1.56 -3.82
CA MET A 138 -14.19 1.00 -3.96
C MET A 138 -14.16 -0.24 -4.87
N SER A 139 -15.23 -1.03 -4.87
CA SER A 139 -15.32 -2.23 -5.71
C SER A 139 -15.32 -1.89 -7.19
N LEU A 140 -14.78 -2.80 -8.01
CA LEU A 140 -14.72 -2.68 -9.46
C LEU A 140 -16.09 -2.43 -10.11
N GLU A 141 -17.15 -3.03 -9.55
CA GLU A 141 -18.54 -2.83 -9.98
C GLU A 141 -19.03 -1.38 -9.86
N LYS A 142 -18.59 -0.65 -8.81
CA LYS A 142 -19.05 0.71 -8.51
C LYS A 142 -18.26 1.78 -9.27
N LEU A 143 -17.03 1.44 -9.70
CA LEU A 143 -16.10 2.38 -10.32
C LEU A 143 -16.59 3.00 -11.64
N PRO A 144 -17.19 2.24 -12.58
CA PRO A 144 -17.66 2.80 -13.84
C PRO A 144 -18.66 3.94 -13.64
N LYS A 145 -19.60 3.77 -12.71
CA LYS A 145 -20.59 4.78 -12.37
C LYS A 145 -19.97 5.98 -11.65
N ALA A 146 -19.03 5.74 -10.74
CA ALA A 146 -18.37 6.80 -9.97
C ALA A 146 -17.51 7.73 -10.83
N LEU A 147 -16.85 7.19 -11.87
CA LEU A 147 -15.96 7.96 -12.76
C LEU A 147 -16.58 8.31 -14.11
N ASN A 148 -17.85 7.94 -14.35
CA ASN A 148 -18.49 8.06 -15.65
C ASN A 148 -17.63 7.46 -16.79
N ALA A 149 -17.07 6.27 -16.55
CA ALA A 149 -15.99 5.68 -17.36
C ALA A 149 -16.46 5.13 -18.73
N GLY A 150 -17.76 5.15 -19.02
CA GLY A 150 -18.36 4.73 -20.28
C GLY A 150 -19.78 4.17 -20.11
N PRO A 151 -20.66 4.31 -21.11
CA PRO A 151 -22.00 3.74 -21.07
C PRO A 151 -21.95 2.21 -21.08
N GLY A 152 -22.79 1.56 -20.28
CA GLY A 152 -22.96 0.10 -20.33
C GLY A 152 -21.86 -0.74 -19.67
N LEU A 153 -20.79 -0.14 -19.13
CA LEU A 153 -19.78 -0.88 -18.36
C LEU A 153 -20.37 -1.39 -17.05
N LYS A 154 -20.73 -2.67 -17.03
CA LYS A 154 -21.19 -3.38 -15.85
C LYS A 154 -20.34 -4.62 -15.65
N LYS A 155 -20.00 -4.88 -14.38
CA LYS A 155 -19.38 -6.13 -13.98
C LYS A 155 -20.40 -7.27 -14.18
N GLY A 156 -19.94 -8.40 -14.70
CA GLY A 156 -20.74 -9.61 -14.87
C GLY A 156 -20.88 -10.40 -13.56
N TYR A 157 -21.55 -11.56 -13.64
CA TYR A 157 -21.63 -12.51 -12.51
C TYR A 157 -20.88 -13.79 -12.86
N PHE A 158 -20.04 -14.28 -11.94
CA PHE A 158 -19.30 -15.52 -12.12
C PHE A 158 -19.42 -16.43 -10.87
N PRO A 159 -19.63 -17.74 -11.04
CA PRO A 159 -19.84 -18.65 -9.92
C PRO A 159 -18.50 -19.08 -9.29
N HIS A 160 -17.89 -18.19 -8.52
CA HIS A 160 -16.57 -18.41 -7.91
C HIS A 160 -16.48 -19.70 -7.08
N PHE A 161 -17.56 -20.12 -6.38
CA PHE A 161 -17.55 -21.36 -5.60
C PHE A 161 -17.81 -22.62 -6.44
N PHE A 162 -18.25 -22.47 -7.69
CA PHE A 162 -18.38 -23.57 -8.63
C PHE A 162 -17.04 -23.85 -9.34
N ASN A 163 -16.17 -22.84 -9.41
CA ASN A 163 -14.86 -22.94 -10.06
C ASN A 163 -13.88 -23.81 -9.24
N SER A 164 -13.88 -25.10 -9.55
CA SER A 164 -13.07 -26.12 -8.87
C SER A 164 -12.61 -27.17 -9.86
N MET A 165 -11.53 -27.91 -9.53
CA MET A 165 -11.03 -29.02 -10.36
C MET A 165 -12.12 -30.05 -10.72
N LYS A 166 -13.11 -30.26 -9.83
CA LYS A 166 -14.20 -31.22 -10.06
C LYS A 166 -15.13 -30.81 -11.19
N ASN A 167 -15.23 -29.51 -11.46
CA ASN A 167 -16.12 -28.95 -12.47
C ASN A 167 -15.35 -28.45 -13.70
N CYS A 168 -14.06 -28.80 -13.82
CA CYS A 168 -13.27 -28.47 -15.01
C CYS A 168 -13.92 -29.09 -16.27
N GLY A 169 -14.03 -28.34 -17.36
CA GLY A 169 -14.72 -28.77 -18.56
C GLY A 169 -16.25 -28.91 -18.42
N TYR A 170 -16.86 -28.31 -17.39
CA TYR A 170 -18.31 -28.36 -17.22
C TYR A 170 -19.04 -27.59 -18.34
N VAL A 171 -19.92 -28.30 -19.04
CA VAL A 171 -20.89 -27.73 -19.98
C VAL A 171 -22.27 -28.26 -19.59
N GLY A 172 -23.19 -27.38 -19.23
CA GLY A 172 -24.49 -27.80 -18.72
C GLY A 172 -25.43 -26.67 -18.35
N ALA A 173 -26.25 -26.89 -17.33
CA ALA A 173 -27.18 -25.88 -16.83
C ALA A 173 -26.46 -24.81 -16.01
N LEU A 174 -27.08 -23.63 -15.91
CA LEU A 174 -26.56 -22.55 -15.07
C LEU A 174 -26.38 -23.02 -13.61
N PRO A 175 -25.22 -22.78 -12.98
CA PRO A 175 -24.98 -23.14 -11.58
C PRO A 175 -26.00 -22.51 -10.62
N GLU A 176 -26.25 -23.20 -9.51
CA GLU A 176 -27.14 -22.68 -8.47
C GLU A 176 -26.66 -21.34 -7.89
N ARG A 177 -27.61 -20.50 -7.45
CA ARG A 177 -27.35 -19.15 -6.92
C ARG A 177 -26.33 -19.12 -5.78
N LYS A 178 -26.26 -20.18 -4.96
CA LYS A 178 -25.27 -20.31 -3.87
C LYS A 178 -23.83 -20.19 -4.36
N PHE A 179 -23.54 -20.65 -5.57
CA PHE A 179 -22.18 -20.64 -6.12
C PHE A 179 -21.69 -19.25 -6.56
N TYR A 180 -22.60 -18.29 -6.69
CA TYR A 180 -22.30 -16.89 -6.99
C TYR A 180 -22.11 -16.04 -5.73
N GLY A 181 -22.25 -16.62 -4.53
CA GLY A 181 -22.21 -15.86 -3.29
C GLY A 181 -23.45 -14.98 -3.07
N TYR A 182 -24.59 -15.38 -3.65
CA TYR A 182 -25.86 -14.64 -3.60
C TYR A 182 -26.24 -14.18 -2.19
N GLU A 183 -25.92 -14.95 -1.14
CA GLU A 183 -26.21 -14.57 0.25
C GLU A 183 -25.55 -13.26 0.68
N ARG A 184 -24.33 -12.97 0.17
CA ARG A 184 -23.54 -11.78 0.50
C ARG A 184 -23.92 -10.55 -0.32
N MET A 185 -24.71 -10.72 -1.38
CA MET A 185 -25.14 -9.64 -2.27
C MET A 185 -26.12 -8.69 -1.58
N GLY A 186 -26.03 -7.40 -1.93
CA GLY A 186 -26.99 -6.38 -1.48
C GLY A 186 -28.37 -6.57 -2.12
N ALA A 187 -29.42 -5.94 -1.55
CA ALA A 187 -30.79 -6.11 -2.07
C ALA A 187 -30.97 -5.71 -3.54
N ASN A 188 -30.30 -4.65 -4.00
CA ASN A 188 -30.36 -4.22 -5.40
C ASN A 188 -29.59 -5.17 -6.34
N GLU A 189 -28.43 -5.65 -5.88
CA GLU A 189 -27.60 -6.59 -6.62
C GLU A 189 -28.31 -7.94 -6.80
N LYS A 190 -28.99 -8.42 -5.75
CA LYS A 190 -29.85 -9.62 -5.83
C LYS A 190 -30.91 -9.52 -6.91
N LYS A 191 -31.59 -8.38 -7.04
CA LYS A 191 -32.59 -8.15 -8.10
C LYS A 191 -31.95 -8.22 -9.49
N SER A 192 -30.84 -7.52 -9.69
CA SER A 192 -30.12 -7.56 -10.96
C SER A 192 -29.55 -8.95 -11.28
N PHE A 193 -29.16 -9.71 -10.26
CA PHE A 193 -28.74 -11.11 -10.41
C PHE A 193 -29.90 -12.02 -10.81
N ASP A 194 -31.07 -11.85 -10.18
CA ASP A 194 -32.26 -12.66 -10.50
C ASP A 194 -32.73 -12.39 -11.94
N GLU A 195 -32.76 -11.12 -12.37
CA GLU A 195 -33.04 -10.74 -13.76
C GLU A 195 -32.03 -11.36 -14.74
N TRP A 196 -30.73 -11.32 -14.41
CA TRP A 196 -29.67 -11.95 -15.20
C TRP A 196 -29.84 -13.47 -15.28
N CYS A 197 -30.10 -14.12 -14.15
CA CYS A 197 -30.34 -15.56 -14.08
C CYS A 197 -31.52 -15.96 -14.95
N ASP A 198 -32.63 -15.24 -14.87
CA ASP A 198 -33.84 -15.48 -15.66
C ASP A 198 -33.59 -15.36 -17.17
N SER A 199 -32.79 -14.37 -17.59
CA SER A 199 -32.41 -14.19 -18.99
C SER A 199 -31.52 -15.30 -19.58
N ARG A 200 -30.86 -16.09 -18.73
CA ARG A 200 -29.89 -17.12 -19.14
C ARG A 200 -30.33 -18.56 -18.86
N LYS A 201 -31.54 -18.77 -18.30
CA LYS A 201 -32.01 -20.11 -17.89
C LYS A 201 -31.96 -21.17 -18.99
N ASP A 202 -32.23 -20.77 -20.23
CA ASP A 202 -32.32 -21.68 -21.38
C ASP A 202 -31.01 -21.79 -22.17
N GLN A 203 -29.94 -21.10 -21.73
CA GLN A 203 -28.64 -21.13 -22.39
C GLN A 203 -27.73 -22.17 -21.75
N PRO A 204 -26.95 -22.93 -22.55
CA PRO A 204 -25.91 -23.79 -22.00
C PRO A 204 -24.85 -22.91 -21.33
N PHE A 205 -24.44 -23.31 -20.13
CA PHE A 205 -23.35 -22.71 -19.37
C PHE A 205 -22.09 -23.54 -19.59
N ASP A 206 -21.09 -22.94 -20.24
CA ASP A 206 -19.74 -23.47 -20.39
C ASP A 206 -18.81 -22.75 -19.40
N LEU A 207 -18.31 -23.47 -18.39
CA LEU A 207 -17.54 -22.84 -17.32
C LEU A 207 -16.27 -22.15 -17.82
N GLU A 208 -15.58 -22.72 -18.80
CA GLU A 208 -14.30 -22.19 -19.30
C GLU A 208 -14.53 -20.95 -20.16
N MET A 209 -15.54 -20.99 -21.03
CA MET A 209 -15.93 -19.85 -21.86
C MET A 209 -16.40 -18.68 -21.00
N GLU A 210 -17.26 -18.93 -20.02
CA GLU A 210 -17.80 -17.92 -19.11
C GLU A 210 -16.71 -17.30 -18.23
N MET A 211 -15.75 -18.11 -17.78
CA MET A 211 -14.61 -17.63 -17.01
C MET A 211 -13.73 -16.68 -17.83
N LYS A 212 -13.49 -17.02 -19.11
CA LYS A 212 -12.75 -16.15 -20.04
C LYS A 212 -13.50 -14.84 -20.28
N GLU A 213 -14.77 -14.90 -20.67
CA GLU A 213 -15.60 -13.70 -20.92
C GLU A 213 -15.70 -12.80 -19.68
N TYR A 214 -15.88 -13.38 -18.50
CA TYR A 214 -15.93 -12.63 -17.24
C TYR A 214 -14.60 -11.93 -16.94
N CYS A 215 -13.47 -12.64 -17.07
CA CYS A 215 -12.15 -12.04 -16.90
C CYS A 215 -11.91 -10.90 -17.90
N GLU A 216 -12.22 -11.10 -19.18
CA GLU A 216 -12.05 -10.10 -20.22
C GLU A 216 -12.87 -8.84 -19.93
N ASN A 217 -14.12 -9.00 -19.48
CA ASN A 217 -14.96 -7.89 -19.06
C ASN A 217 -14.37 -7.17 -17.84
N ASP A 218 -13.91 -7.88 -16.82
CA ASP A 218 -13.30 -7.28 -15.63
C ASP A 218 -12.02 -6.49 -15.96
N VAL A 219 -11.16 -7.01 -16.84
CA VAL A 219 -9.97 -6.28 -17.32
C VAL A 219 -10.39 -5.04 -18.12
N THR A 220 -11.40 -5.15 -18.97
CA THR A 220 -11.93 -4.03 -19.76
C THR A 220 -12.49 -2.92 -18.86
N VAL A 221 -13.28 -3.29 -17.86
CA VAL A 221 -13.83 -2.37 -16.84
C VAL A 221 -12.69 -1.69 -16.10
N LEU A 222 -11.70 -2.45 -15.61
CA LEU A 222 -10.54 -1.90 -14.91
C LEU A 222 -9.76 -0.91 -15.79
N ARG A 223 -9.58 -1.23 -17.08
CA ARG A 223 -8.94 -0.35 -18.06
C ARG A 223 -9.69 0.95 -18.26
N CYS A 224 -10.97 0.89 -18.59
CA CYS A 224 -11.79 2.09 -18.81
C CYS A 224 -11.80 3.00 -17.58
N VAL A 225 -11.95 2.42 -16.38
CA VAL A 225 -11.94 3.13 -15.10
C VAL A 225 -10.59 3.80 -14.83
N CYS A 226 -9.49 3.06 -14.94
CA CYS A 226 -8.15 3.62 -14.73
C CYS A 226 -7.80 4.69 -15.76
N THR A 227 -8.21 4.51 -17.02
CA THR A 227 -8.05 5.52 -18.08
C THR A 227 -8.83 6.80 -17.78
N ALA A 228 -10.09 6.67 -17.36
CA ALA A 228 -10.92 7.81 -16.98
C ALA A 228 -10.32 8.55 -15.78
N PHE A 229 -9.85 7.81 -14.77
CA PHE A 229 -9.18 8.37 -13.60
C PHE A 229 -7.90 9.14 -13.97
N CYS A 230 -6.99 8.55 -14.74
CA CYS A 230 -5.76 9.22 -15.18
C CYS A 230 -6.08 10.50 -15.96
N THR A 231 -6.98 10.39 -16.94
CA THR A 231 -7.34 11.53 -17.81
C THR A 231 -7.90 12.68 -16.98
N LEU A 232 -8.78 12.39 -16.02
CA LEU A 232 -9.34 13.40 -15.14
C LEU A 232 -8.28 14.02 -14.22
N PHE A 233 -7.45 13.18 -13.58
CA PHE A 233 -6.46 13.61 -12.62
C PHE A 233 -5.36 14.46 -13.28
N GLU A 234 -4.85 14.03 -14.43
CA GLU A 234 -3.85 14.76 -15.22
C GLU A 234 -4.40 16.09 -15.72
N LYS A 235 -5.63 16.12 -16.23
CA LYS A 235 -6.27 17.37 -16.67
C LYS A 235 -6.35 18.41 -15.55
N LEU A 236 -6.56 17.98 -14.32
CA LEU A 236 -6.69 18.87 -13.16
C LEU A 236 -5.35 19.25 -12.52
N THR A 237 -4.35 18.37 -12.59
CA THR A 237 -3.14 18.49 -11.76
C THR A 237 -1.81 18.42 -12.52
N ASN A 238 -1.81 18.09 -13.81
CA ASN A 238 -0.61 17.87 -14.61
C ASN A 238 0.39 16.88 -13.96
N VAL A 239 -0.16 15.86 -13.28
CA VAL A 239 0.58 14.78 -12.63
C VAL A 239 -0.05 13.46 -13.08
N HIS A 240 0.73 12.53 -13.59
CA HIS A 240 0.22 11.19 -13.92
C HIS A 240 0.15 10.35 -12.63
N PRO A 241 -1.03 9.89 -12.19
CA PRO A 241 -1.17 9.28 -10.86
C PRO A 241 -0.42 7.94 -10.73
N PHE A 242 -0.53 7.05 -11.72
CA PHE A 242 0.13 5.73 -11.66
C PHE A 242 1.62 5.76 -11.96
N GLU A 243 2.14 6.68 -12.78
CA GLU A 243 3.59 6.78 -13.01
C GLU A 243 4.29 7.42 -11.81
N GLU A 244 3.77 8.54 -11.32
CA GLU A 244 4.49 9.34 -10.34
C GLU A 244 4.27 8.88 -8.89
N SER A 245 3.23 8.09 -8.58
CA SER A 245 2.88 7.73 -7.19
C SER A 245 2.41 6.29 -7.02
N THR A 246 2.24 5.86 -5.77
CA THR A 246 1.72 4.53 -5.40
C THR A 246 0.32 4.60 -4.76
N THR A 247 -0.10 5.79 -4.31
CA THR A 247 -1.38 6.02 -3.63
C THR A 247 -1.98 7.34 -4.07
N ILE A 248 -3.30 7.49 -3.94
CA ILE A 248 -4.00 8.76 -4.21
C ILE A 248 -3.44 9.90 -3.37
N ALA A 249 -3.17 9.65 -2.08
CA ALA A 249 -2.60 10.66 -1.18
C ALA A 249 -1.21 11.12 -1.67
N GLY A 250 -0.39 10.18 -2.17
CA GLY A 250 0.89 10.50 -2.80
C GLY A 250 0.74 11.34 -4.06
N SER A 251 -0.24 11.02 -4.91
CA SER A 251 -0.55 11.80 -6.12
C SER A 251 -1.03 13.22 -5.76
N CYS A 252 -1.92 13.36 -4.79
CA CYS A 252 -2.40 14.65 -4.30
C CYS A 252 -1.27 15.48 -3.67
N LEU A 253 -0.37 14.86 -2.91
CA LEU A 253 0.78 15.56 -2.36
C LEU A 253 1.74 16.06 -3.45
N ARG A 254 1.95 15.27 -4.51
CA ARG A 254 2.74 15.70 -5.67
C ARG A 254 2.08 16.84 -6.42
N ALA A 255 0.78 16.74 -6.68
CA ALA A 255 0.00 17.82 -7.27
C ALA A 255 0.08 19.11 -6.44
N PHE A 256 -0.03 18.99 -5.11
CA PHE A 256 0.13 20.12 -4.19
C PHE A 256 1.53 20.75 -4.30
N LYS A 257 2.58 19.92 -4.22
CA LYS A 257 3.97 20.37 -4.32
C LYS A 257 4.30 21.02 -5.67
N ARG A 258 3.76 20.50 -6.78
CA ARG A 258 4.04 21.00 -8.14
C ARG A 258 3.28 22.29 -8.45
N ASN A 259 2.02 22.39 -8.04
CA ASN A 259 1.14 23.46 -8.53
C ASN A 259 0.84 24.55 -7.49
N PHE A 260 0.95 24.25 -6.19
CA PHE A 260 0.45 25.14 -5.13
C PHE A 260 1.51 25.56 -4.12
N LEU A 261 2.51 24.70 -3.85
CA LEU A 261 3.54 25.00 -2.85
C LEU A 261 4.51 26.07 -3.35
N LYS A 262 4.50 27.25 -2.69
CA LYS A 262 5.46 28.31 -2.98
C LYS A 262 6.80 28.03 -2.31
N LYS A 263 7.85 28.66 -2.83
CA LYS A 263 9.21 28.59 -2.26
C LYS A 263 9.19 29.03 -0.79
N ASP A 264 10.01 28.35 0.03
CA ASP A 264 10.28 28.70 1.43
C ASP A 264 9.05 28.70 2.37
N GLN A 265 7.96 28.01 2.01
CA GLN A 265 6.77 27.88 2.86
C GLN A 265 6.81 26.69 3.83
N ILE A 266 7.72 25.73 3.62
CA ILE A 266 7.89 24.61 4.53
C ILE A 266 8.96 25.00 5.55
N GLY A 267 8.57 25.10 6.82
CA GLY A 267 9.51 25.26 7.92
C GLY A 267 10.44 24.06 7.99
N VAL A 268 11.74 24.30 7.85
CA VAL A 268 12.77 23.28 8.07
C VAL A 268 12.99 23.15 9.57
N ILE A 269 12.82 21.95 10.12
CA ILE A 269 13.15 21.67 11.51
C ILE A 269 14.65 21.41 11.58
N PRO A 270 15.45 22.25 12.27
CA PRO A 270 16.88 22.00 12.41
C PRO A 270 17.13 20.73 13.23
N ALA A 271 18.28 20.08 13.04
CA ALA A 271 18.72 18.98 13.89
C ALA A 271 18.78 19.47 15.35
N GLY A 272 17.90 18.95 16.22
CA GLY A 272 17.73 19.42 17.61
C GLY A 272 16.38 20.08 17.91
N GLY A 273 15.57 20.40 16.89
CA GLY A 273 14.26 21.06 17.03
C GLY A 273 14.34 22.59 17.16
N TYR A 274 13.19 23.27 17.12
CA TYR A 274 13.12 24.74 17.26
C TYR A 274 13.39 25.24 18.67
N ARG A 275 13.19 24.37 19.66
CA ARG A 275 13.67 24.58 21.01
C ARG A 275 15.02 23.88 21.05
N TRP A 276 16.09 24.64 21.21
CA TRP A 276 17.37 24.11 21.68
C TRP A 276 17.03 23.17 22.84
N ARG A 277 17.20 21.85 22.67
CA ARG A 277 17.09 20.94 23.81
C ARG A 277 18.10 21.43 24.83
N ASP A 278 17.65 21.73 26.03
CA ASP A 278 18.54 21.77 27.17
C ASP A 278 19.12 20.36 27.29
N LEU A 279 20.38 20.20 26.89
CA LEU A 279 21.09 18.92 26.93
C LEU A 279 21.57 18.67 28.37
N GLN A 280 20.65 18.30 29.25
CA GLN A 280 21.00 17.71 30.55
C GLN A 280 21.20 16.21 30.36
N SER A 281 22.39 15.70 30.71
CA SER A 281 22.63 14.26 30.65
C SER A 281 21.91 13.55 31.79
N HIS A 282 21.44 12.33 31.54
CA HIS A 282 20.85 11.49 32.59
C HIS A 282 21.79 11.34 33.80
N ASP A 283 23.10 11.21 33.54
CA ASP A 283 24.12 11.07 34.57
C ASP A 283 24.28 12.35 35.41
N ALA A 284 24.15 13.53 34.80
CA ALA A 284 24.16 14.82 35.50
C ALA A 284 22.96 14.93 36.46
N VAL A 285 21.77 14.56 36.00
CA VAL A 285 20.56 14.51 36.84
C VAL A 285 20.74 13.52 38.00
N MET A 286 21.28 12.33 37.73
CA MET A 286 21.50 11.32 38.76
C MET A 286 22.53 11.75 39.81
N TRP A 287 23.58 12.47 39.40
CA TRP A 287 24.55 13.04 40.33
C TRP A 287 23.92 14.12 41.23
N LEU A 288 23.10 15.02 40.68
CA LEU A 288 22.39 16.05 41.45
C LEU A 288 21.46 15.43 42.50
N LEU A 289 20.68 14.39 42.12
CA LEU A 289 19.85 13.61 43.07
C LEU A 289 20.68 12.88 44.14
N GLY A 290 21.95 12.57 43.84
CA GLY A 290 22.91 12.03 44.80
C GLY A 290 23.38 13.08 45.80
N GLU A 291 23.68 14.29 45.33
CA GLU A 291 24.06 15.42 46.19
C GLU A 291 22.91 15.94 47.05
N GLU A 292 21.68 15.99 46.53
CA GLU A 292 20.48 16.29 47.32
C GLU A 292 20.39 15.38 48.55
N ARG A 293 20.57 14.07 48.35
CA ARG A 293 20.55 13.08 49.42
C ARG A 293 21.73 13.19 50.38
N ARG A 294 22.93 13.49 49.87
CA ARG A 294 24.14 13.59 50.70
C ARG A 294 24.11 14.83 51.60
N ARG A 295 23.64 15.96 51.07
CA ARG A 295 23.64 17.26 51.76
C ARG A 295 22.31 17.57 52.46
N GLY A 296 21.26 16.81 52.19
CA GLY A 296 19.93 17.05 52.75
C GLY A 296 19.26 18.33 52.22
N ILE A 297 19.66 18.80 51.03
CA ILE A 297 19.17 20.03 50.41
C ILE A 297 18.31 19.71 49.18
N VAL A 298 17.37 20.61 48.85
CA VAL A 298 16.55 20.51 47.63
C VAL A 298 17.19 21.34 46.52
N ILE A 299 17.60 20.68 45.43
CA ILE A 299 18.24 21.30 44.27
C ILE A 299 17.21 21.39 43.14
N LYS A 300 16.96 22.59 42.63
CA LYS A 300 16.17 22.79 41.40
C LYS A 300 17.03 22.43 40.19
N HIS A 301 16.58 21.48 39.38
CA HIS A 301 17.25 21.02 38.17
C HIS A 301 16.22 20.61 37.10
N ALA A 302 16.67 20.23 35.89
CA ALA A 302 15.78 19.91 34.76
C ALA A 302 14.70 18.85 35.06
N GLY A 303 14.98 17.91 35.96
CA GLY A 303 14.05 16.83 36.38
C GLY A 303 13.10 17.20 37.52
N ASN A 304 13.30 18.36 38.17
CA ASN A 304 12.54 18.80 39.35
C ASN A 304 12.25 20.32 39.28
N GLY A 305 11.36 20.73 38.38
CA GLY A 305 10.87 22.12 38.31
C GLY A 305 11.57 23.05 37.31
N SER A 306 12.38 22.49 36.39
CA SER A 306 13.18 23.17 35.35
C SER A 306 14.45 23.88 35.83
N GLU A 307 15.42 24.04 34.93
CA GLU A 307 16.70 24.71 35.21
C GLU A 307 16.50 26.21 35.50
N VAL A 308 17.19 26.70 36.52
CA VAL A 308 17.15 28.11 36.93
C VAL A 308 18.14 28.92 36.09
N ARG A 309 17.82 30.19 35.79
CA ARG A 309 18.78 31.13 35.22
C ARG A 309 19.34 32.03 36.31
N VAL A 310 20.65 31.96 36.53
CA VAL A 310 21.37 32.87 37.41
C VAL A 310 22.25 33.77 36.56
N MET A 311 22.14 35.10 36.74
CA MET A 311 22.86 36.10 35.93
C MET A 311 22.72 35.89 34.40
N GLY A 312 21.52 35.51 33.95
CA GLY A 312 21.21 35.30 32.53
C GLY A 312 21.69 33.97 31.94
N LYS A 313 22.46 33.15 32.68
CA LYS A 313 22.92 31.82 32.25
C LYS A 313 22.12 30.71 32.93
N LYS A 314 21.77 29.65 32.19
CA LYS A 314 21.19 28.44 32.78
C LYS A 314 22.25 27.66 33.54
N VAL A 315 21.86 27.09 34.67
CA VAL A 315 22.73 26.30 35.53
C VAL A 315 22.13 24.89 35.71
N ASP A 316 23.00 23.89 35.89
CA ASP A 316 22.59 22.48 35.96
C ASP A 316 21.78 22.16 37.23
N GLY A 317 22.16 22.79 38.36
CA GLY A 317 21.41 22.70 39.61
C GLY A 317 21.52 23.98 40.44
N PHE A 318 20.45 24.34 41.16
CA PHE A 318 20.41 25.52 42.01
C PHE A 318 19.74 25.23 43.36
N HIS A 319 20.40 25.60 44.45
CA HIS A 319 19.82 25.58 45.79
C HIS A 319 19.78 26.99 46.36
N GLU A 320 18.59 27.43 46.79
CA GLU A 320 18.34 28.72 47.40
C GLU A 320 18.45 28.60 48.92
N ALA A 321 19.35 29.36 49.54
CA ALA A 321 19.52 29.34 51.00
C ALA A 321 18.34 30.05 51.68
N MET A 322 17.81 29.47 52.76
CA MET A 322 16.80 30.14 53.59
C MET A 322 17.48 31.09 54.58
N GLU A 323 16.90 32.26 54.81
CA GLU A 323 17.40 33.24 55.78
C GLU A 323 17.32 32.65 57.21
N GLY A 324 18.44 32.18 57.77
CA GLY A 324 18.49 31.81 59.19
C GLY A 324 19.62 30.89 59.67
N GLU A 325 20.19 30.02 58.82
CA GLU A 325 21.28 29.11 59.24
C GLU A 325 22.46 29.20 58.27
N ASP A 326 23.65 29.46 58.83
CA ASP A 326 24.98 29.58 58.21
C ASP A 326 25.06 30.22 56.80
N ALA A 327 25.31 31.52 56.81
CA ALA A 327 25.78 32.35 55.69
C ALA A 327 24.96 32.21 54.39
N GLY A 328 24.00 33.12 54.19
CA GLY A 328 23.08 33.21 53.04
C GLY A 328 23.71 33.23 51.64
N LYS A 329 24.30 32.10 51.25
CA LYS A 329 24.96 31.86 49.97
C LYS A 329 24.21 30.76 49.24
N SER A 330 23.40 31.16 48.25
CA SER A 330 22.78 30.23 47.31
C SER A 330 23.87 29.45 46.58
N THR A 331 23.68 28.15 46.41
CA THR A 331 24.66 27.27 45.80
C THR A 331 24.28 26.96 44.36
N ILE A 332 25.23 27.16 43.44
CA ILE A 332 25.09 26.84 42.02
C ILE A 332 25.91 25.57 41.73
N PHE A 333 25.29 24.60 41.08
CA PHE A 333 25.94 23.39 40.57
C PHE A 333 26.10 23.52 39.05
N LEU A 334 27.35 23.41 38.59
CA LEU A 334 27.71 23.39 37.16
C LEU A 334 28.47 22.10 36.86
N ILE A 335 27.98 21.32 35.91
CA ILE A 335 28.55 20.03 35.52
C ILE A 335 29.21 20.21 34.16
N LEU A 336 30.50 20.56 34.18
CA LEU A 336 31.30 20.69 32.96
C LEU A 336 31.71 19.30 32.46
N TRP A 337 31.37 19.01 31.20
CA TRP A 337 31.59 17.72 30.52
C TRP A 337 33.06 17.27 30.33
N LEU A 338 34.02 17.90 31.02
CA LEU A 338 35.44 17.67 30.75
C LEU A 338 36.30 17.13 31.90
N PHE A 339 35.90 17.11 33.17
CA PHE A 339 36.84 16.64 34.22
C PHE A 339 36.18 15.96 35.42
N LEU A 340 36.64 14.73 35.69
CA LEU A 340 36.81 14.18 37.04
C LEU A 340 37.51 15.20 37.96
N PRO A 341 37.29 15.12 39.27
CA PRO A 341 36.75 16.18 40.12
C PRO A 341 37.82 17.16 40.62
N TRP A 342 37.83 18.42 40.17
CA TRP A 342 38.52 19.50 40.89
C TRP A 342 37.82 20.86 40.66
N LEU A 343 37.70 21.63 41.75
CA LEU A 343 37.24 23.01 41.93
C LEU A 343 35.74 23.34 41.91
N LEU A 344 35.26 23.81 43.07
CA LEU A 344 34.49 25.05 43.18
C LEU A 344 34.98 25.82 44.42
N GLU A 345 35.81 26.84 44.18
CA GLU A 345 35.97 27.94 45.11
C GLU A 345 34.71 28.81 45.10
N VAL A 346 34.35 29.27 46.29
CA VAL A 346 33.22 30.13 46.62
C VAL A 346 33.35 31.46 45.88
N LEU A 347 32.40 31.79 45.02
CA LEU A 347 32.24 33.18 44.57
C LEU A 347 31.66 34.01 45.73
N PRO A 348 32.20 35.22 46.00
CA PRO A 348 31.70 36.10 47.06
C PRO A 348 30.29 36.64 46.78
#